data_AF-A0AAE1Q2U5-F1
#
_entry.id   AF-A0AAE1Q2U5-F1
#
_cell.length_a   1.000
_cell.length_b   1.000
_cell.length_c   1.000
_cell.angle_alpha   90.00
_cell.angle_beta   90.00
_cell.angle_gamma   90.00
#
_symmetry.space_group_name_H-M   'P 1'
#
loop_
_entity.id
_entity.type
_entity.pdbx_description
1 polymer ?
#
loop_
_entity_poly.entity_id
_entity_poly.type
_entity_poly.pdbx_seq_one_letter_code
_entity_poly.pdbx_strand_id
1 'polypeptide(L)'
;MEKVCENYTFGQPVKGNLSITIDNTKTRKCQTRITRNITISGCTDVEETAAKLQIVDCNVYSLKVNAVVTEEGTGVEAMASTTTSIQRRLITFKTLYKDQYMKPNLPFTLKVRASRPDNTAGVGVPVELCAGGQCTNLTTGVDGLITAVLPNYQSVSVRMKALNSRVNMHSSEYYQTLSHYFSPSNSSLLIYAPEETLKCAEAGQSTSQHILPVLFSARDQPTAAITVQVVSRGSIQYTNTQDYQLPSGPLPISTEHLVEPLPPPLPGTVRGVINLTISLPNTASPIVKVSLFHPPTVSSGAR
;
A
#
# COMPACT_ATOMS: atom_id res chain seq x y z
N MET A 1 1.77 0.60 -28.24
CA MET A 1 2.01 1.89 -28.89
C MET A 1 3.25 2.47 -28.23
N GLU A 2 4.23 2.86 -29.03
CA GLU A 2 5.46 3.54 -28.59
C GLU A 2 5.61 4.81 -29.41
N LYS A 3 6.06 5.90 -28.79
CA LYS A 3 6.26 7.20 -29.46
C LYS A 3 7.75 7.45 -29.64
N VAL A 4 8.18 7.64 -30.89
CA VAL A 4 9.57 8.00 -31.21
C VAL A 4 9.60 9.46 -31.62
N CYS A 5 10.55 10.22 -31.07
CA CYS A 5 10.73 11.64 -31.35
C CYS A 5 12.20 11.95 -31.60
N GLU A 6 12.48 12.73 -32.63
CA GLU A 6 13.82 13.24 -32.94
C GLU A 6 13.75 14.73 -33.28
N ASN A 7 14.54 15.54 -32.56
CA ASN A 7 14.62 16.97 -32.73
C ASN A 7 16.09 17.39 -32.82
N TYR A 8 16.37 18.42 -33.62
CA TYR A 8 17.67 19.08 -33.62
C TYR A 8 17.97 19.67 -32.24
N THR A 9 19.25 19.92 -31.97
CA THR A 9 19.71 20.52 -30.70
C THR A 9 19.07 21.87 -30.38
N PHE A 10 18.61 22.60 -31.40
CA PHE A 10 17.87 23.86 -31.29
C PHE A 10 16.33 23.69 -31.29
N GLY A 11 15.83 22.46 -31.16
CA GLY A 11 14.42 22.14 -30.89
C GLY A 11 13.50 22.00 -32.10
N GLN A 12 14.01 22.19 -33.32
CA GLN A 12 13.21 21.93 -34.54
C GLN A 12 13.08 20.43 -34.82
N PRO A 13 11.96 19.97 -35.39
CA PRO A 13 11.73 18.56 -35.69
C PRO A 13 12.67 18.08 -36.81
N VAL A 14 13.30 16.92 -36.61
CA VAL A 14 14.12 16.28 -37.66
C VAL A 14 13.20 15.63 -38.69
N LYS A 15 13.52 15.84 -39.97
CA LYS A 15 12.92 15.11 -41.08
C LYS A 15 13.89 14.02 -41.53
N GLY A 16 13.37 12.82 -41.75
CA GLY A 16 14.23 11.68 -42.06
C GLY A 16 13.49 10.36 -42.19
N ASN A 17 14.26 9.29 -42.25
CA ASN A 17 13.75 7.92 -42.25
C ASN A 17 14.02 7.28 -40.89
N LEU A 18 12.95 6.84 -40.23
CA LEU A 18 13.00 6.05 -39.00
C LEU A 18 12.97 4.56 -39.36
N SER A 19 13.99 3.82 -38.95
CA SER A 19 14.02 2.36 -38.86
C SER A 19 13.83 1.94 -37.41
N ILE A 20 12.65 1.40 -37.09
CA ILE A 20 12.34 0.88 -35.75
C ILE A 20 12.28 -0.64 -35.79
N THR A 21 12.98 -1.28 -34.86
CA THR A 21 13.03 -2.73 -34.68
C THR A 21 12.52 -3.10 -33.30
N ILE A 22 11.46 -3.91 -33.26
CA ILE A 22 10.86 -4.45 -32.04
C ILE A 22 11.18 -5.95 -31.97
N ASP A 23 11.87 -6.35 -30.92
CA ASP A 23 12.36 -7.71 -30.68
C ASP A 23 11.69 -8.28 -29.41
N ASN A 24 11.15 -9.49 -29.50
CA ASN A 24 10.49 -10.14 -28.37
C ASN A 24 11.47 -10.80 -27.38
N THR A 25 12.78 -10.65 -27.56
CA THR A 25 13.87 -11.10 -26.68
C THR A 25 13.93 -12.60 -26.41
N LYS A 26 13.14 -13.40 -27.13
CA LYS A 26 13.16 -14.86 -27.07
C LYS A 26 14.21 -15.42 -28.02
N THR A 27 14.49 -16.72 -27.87
CA THR A 27 15.44 -17.45 -28.71
C THR A 27 14.75 -18.57 -29.48
N ARG A 28 15.41 -19.03 -30.56
CA ARG A 28 14.99 -20.18 -31.38
C ARG A 28 13.59 -19.97 -31.98
N LYS A 29 12.70 -20.97 -31.86
CA LYS A 29 11.37 -21.02 -32.50
C LYS A 29 10.43 -19.88 -32.08
N CYS A 30 10.70 -19.25 -30.94
CA CYS A 30 9.90 -18.16 -30.40
C CYS A 30 10.52 -16.78 -30.65
N GLN A 31 11.66 -16.71 -31.31
CA GLN A 31 12.28 -15.42 -31.64
C GLN A 31 11.43 -14.71 -32.69
N THR A 32 11.02 -13.49 -32.40
CA THR A 32 10.32 -12.65 -33.36
C THR A 32 10.87 -11.25 -33.32
N ARG A 33 11.16 -10.73 -34.51
CA ARG A 33 11.66 -9.39 -34.73
C ARG A 33 10.85 -8.75 -35.84
N ILE A 34 10.33 -7.55 -35.58
CA ILE A 34 9.58 -6.75 -36.54
C ILE A 34 10.38 -5.48 -36.78
N THR A 35 10.68 -5.19 -38.04
CA THR A 35 11.33 -3.95 -38.44
C THR A 35 10.38 -3.14 -39.32
N ARG A 36 10.24 -1.85 -39.03
CA ARG A 36 9.45 -0.90 -39.82
C ARG A 36 10.32 0.28 -40.21
N ASN A 37 10.19 0.65 -41.48
CA ASN A 37 10.78 1.85 -42.03
C ASN A 37 9.65 2.83 -42.30
N ILE A 38 9.71 4.01 -41.69
CA ILE A 38 8.66 5.03 -41.75
C ILE A 38 9.35 6.38 -41.92
N THR A 39 8.77 7.27 -42.71
CA THR A 39 9.21 8.67 -42.75
C THR A 39 8.79 9.38 -41.46
N ILE A 40 9.70 10.13 -40.85
CA ILE A 40 9.46 10.87 -39.61
C ILE A 40 9.65 12.38 -39.85
N SER A 41 8.82 13.18 -39.16
CA SER A 41 8.97 14.63 -39.06
C SER A 41 8.73 15.02 -37.62
N GLY A 42 9.77 14.99 -36.79
CA GLY A 42 9.68 15.20 -35.34
C GLY A 42 9.28 13.91 -34.62
N CYS A 43 7.99 13.71 -34.36
CA CYS A 43 7.49 12.54 -33.63
C CYS A 43 6.54 11.68 -34.46
N THR A 44 6.66 10.36 -34.31
CA THR A 44 5.74 9.38 -34.92
C THR A 44 5.38 8.30 -33.90
N ASP A 45 4.11 7.94 -33.83
CA ASP A 45 3.62 6.81 -33.05
C ASP A 45 3.73 5.51 -33.87
N VAL A 46 4.27 4.47 -33.24
CA VAL A 46 4.41 3.14 -33.86
C VAL A 46 3.57 2.14 -33.09
N GLU A 47 2.71 1.45 -33.84
CA GLU A 47 1.81 0.44 -33.31
C GLU A 47 2.09 -0.92 -33.94
N GLU A 48 2.23 -1.93 -33.08
CA GLU A 48 2.30 -3.33 -33.51
C GLU A 48 1.42 -4.20 -32.62
N THR A 49 0.89 -5.26 -33.23
CA THR A 49 -0.02 -6.19 -32.58
C THR A 49 0.74 -7.22 -31.75
N ALA A 50 0.24 -7.54 -30.56
CA ALA A 50 0.81 -8.57 -29.69
C ALA A 50 0.93 -9.96 -30.35
N ALA A 51 0.03 -10.28 -31.29
CA ALA A 51 0.04 -11.54 -32.03
C ALA A 51 1.28 -11.68 -32.94
N LYS A 52 1.66 -10.63 -33.67
CA LYS A 52 2.87 -10.66 -34.51
C LYS A 52 4.15 -10.85 -33.70
N LEU A 53 4.18 -10.39 -32.45
CA LEU A 53 5.32 -10.57 -31.54
C LEU A 53 5.26 -11.89 -30.75
N GLN A 54 4.24 -12.72 -31.02
CA GLN A 54 3.98 -14.00 -30.33
C GLN A 54 3.96 -13.87 -28.80
N ILE A 55 3.45 -12.74 -28.28
CA ILE A 55 3.56 -12.41 -26.85
C ILE A 55 2.91 -13.49 -25.97
N VAL A 56 1.74 -13.95 -26.36
CA VAL A 56 0.96 -14.96 -25.62
C VAL A 56 1.57 -16.34 -25.81
N ASP A 57 1.69 -16.78 -27.07
CA ASP A 57 2.10 -18.16 -27.43
C ASP A 57 3.50 -18.52 -26.92
N CYS A 58 4.42 -17.55 -26.94
CA CYS A 58 5.81 -17.75 -26.51
C CYS A 58 6.12 -17.23 -25.10
N ASN A 59 5.07 -16.89 -24.34
CA ASN A 59 5.17 -16.39 -22.96
C ASN A 59 6.23 -15.28 -22.80
N VAL A 60 6.14 -14.24 -23.63
CA VAL A 60 7.08 -13.11 -23.64
C VAL A 60 6.81 -12.20 -22.44
N TYR A 61 7.88 -11.73 -21.79
CA TYR A 61 7.81 -10.87 -20.60
C TYR A 61 8.35 -9.45 -20.82
N SER A 62 9.12 -9.24 -21.88
CA SER A 62 9.66 -7.95 -22.25
C SER A 62 9.89 -7.86 -23.75
N LEU A 63 9.84 -6.64 -24.26
CA LEU A 63 10.17 -6.30 -25.64
C LEU A 63 11.35 -5.35 -25.63
N LYS A 64 12.31 -5.56 -26.53
CA LYS A 64 13.39 -4.62 -26.80
C LYS A 64 13.05 -3.83 -28.06
N VAL A 65 13.13 -2.51 -27.97
CA VAL A 65 12.85 -1.59 -29.08
C VAL A 65 14.15 -0.86 -29.39
N ASN A 66 14.59 -0.92 -30.64
CA ASN A 66 15.71 -0.14 -31.16
C ASN A 66 15.18 0.77 -32.27
N ALA A 67 15.52 2.04 -32.23
CA ALA A 67 15.16 3.02 -33.25
C ALA A 67 16.43 3.64 -33.82
N VAL A 68 16.48 3.79 -35.13
CA VAL A 68 17.53 4.48 -35.88
C VAL A 68 16.85 5.50 -36.77
N VAL A 69 17.16 6.78 -36.59
CA VAL A 69 16.66 7.87 -37.43
C VAL A 69 17.80 8.36 -38.30
N THR A 70 17.63 8.28 -39.61
CA THR A 70 18.57 8.82 -40.60
C THR A 70 18.03 10.16 -41.10
N GLU A 71 18.76 11.25 -40.84
CA GLU A 71 18.37 12.61 -41.25
C GLU A 71 18.33 12.75 -42.77
N GLU A 72 17.27 13.41 -43.26
CA GLU A 72 17.11 13.79 -44.65
C GLU A 72 18.04 14.98 -44.98
N GLY A 73 19.06 14.73 -45.81
CA GLY A 73 19.98 15.75 -46.34
C GLY A 73 21.44 15.54 -45.92
N THR A 74 21.70 15.19 -44.66
CA THR A 74 23.06 14.93 -44.16
C THR A 74 23.41 13.44 -44.11
N GLY A 75 22.40 12.57 -43.99
CA GLY A 75 22.58 11.13 -43.78
C GLY A 75 23.09 10.77 -42.38
N VAL A 76 23.10 11.71 -41.42
CA VAL A 76 23.51 11.45 -40.04
C VAL A 76 22.47 10.56 -39.36
N GLU A 77 22.95 9.56 -38.61
CA GLU A 77 22.10 8.61 -37.88
C GLU A 77 22.08 8.92 -36.38
N ALA A 78 20.87 8.99 -35.82
CA ALA A 78 20.63 9.00 -34.39
C ALA A 78 20.06 7.64 -33.97
N MET A 79 20.56 7.07 -32.88
CA MET A 79 20.14 5.76 -32.39
C MET A 79 19.61 5.84 -30.96
N ALA A 80 18.51 5.15 -30.69
CA ALA A 80 17.96 4.98 -29.36
C ALA A 80 17.52 3.54 -29.13
N SER A 81 17.59 3.06 -27.89
CA SER A 81 17.04 1.76 -27.53
C SER A 81 16.39 1.79 -26.16
N THR A 82 15.30 1.04 -26.02
CA THR A 82 14.58 0.88 -24.75
C THR A 82 14.09 -0.55 -24.60
N THR A 83 13.75 -0.93 -23.37
CA THR A 83 13.12 -2.21 -23.06
C THR A 83 11.85 -1.94 -22.27
N THR A 84 10.75 -2.57 -22.69
CA THR A 84 9.45 -2.45 -22.04
C THR A 84 9.01 -3.81 -21.50
N SER A 85 8.42 -3.83 -20.30
CA SER A 85 7.93 -5.06 -19.67
C SER A 85 6.45 -5.27 -19.97
N ILE A 86 6.08 -6.52 -20.25
CA ILE A 86 4.71 -6.93 -20.51
C ILE A 86 4.04 -7.24 -19.17
N GLN A 87 3.07 -6.42 -18.81
CA GLN A 87 2.28 -6.60 -17.60
C GLN A 87 1.19 -7.66 -17.81
N ARG A 88 1.31 -8.78 -17.09
CA ARG A 88 0.37 -9.92 -17.16
C ARG A 88 -0.66 -9.96 -16.04
N ARG A 89 -0.69 -8.93 -15.19
CA ARG A 89 -1.74 -8.74 -14.16
C ARG A 89 -2.52 -7.49 -14.51
N LEU A 90 -3.84 -7.54 -14.38
CA LEU A 90 -4.69 -6.37 -14.60
C LEU A 90 -4.65 -5.40 -13.43
N ILE A 91 -4.51 -5.95 -12.23
CA ILE A 91 -4.51 -5.20 -10.98
C ILE A 91 -3.32 -5.64 -10.15
N THR A 92 -2.65 -4.66 -9.55
CA THR A 92 -1.63 -4.85 -8.53
C THR A 92 -2.16 -4.27 -7.23
N PHE A 93 -1.98 -5.01 -6.14
CA PHE A 93 -2.36 -4.59 -4.80
C PHE A 93 -1.13 -4.14 -4.03
N LYS A 94 -1.22 -2.98 -3.38
CA LYS A 94 -0.15 -2.43 -2.53
C LYS A 94 -0.71 -2.06 -1.17
N THR A 95 -0.12 -2.59 -0.10
CA THR A 95 -0.44 -2.18 1.27
C THR A 95 -0.08 -0.72 1.47
N LEU A 96 -1.03 0.10 1.91
CA LEU A 96 -0.79 1.47 2.35
C LEU A 96 -0.65 1.54 3.87
N TYR A 97 -1.53 0.82 4.58
CA TYR A 97 -1.53 0.75 6.03
C TYR A 97 -1.90 -0.67 6.46
N LYS A 98 -1.27 -1.12 7.53
CA LYS A 98 -1.70 -2.31 8.25
C LYS A 98 -1.33 -2.17 9.71
N ASP A 99 -2.19 -2.67 10.58
CA ASP A 99 -1.79 -2.91 11.96
C ASP A 99 -0.61 -3.89 11.98
N GLN A 100 0.33 -3.66 12.89
CA GLN A 100 1.51 -4.51 12.98
C GLN A 100 1.16 -5.90 13.54
N TYR A 101 0.20 -5.94 14.46
CA TYR A 101 -0.24 -7.14 15.15
C TYR A 101 -1.74 -7.15 15.32
N MET A 102 -2.34 -8.32 15.15
CA MET A 102 -3.70 -8.59 15.60
C MET A 102 -3.70 -8.66 17.12
N LYS A 103 -4.51 -7.80 17.75
CA LYS A 103 -4.57 -7.68 19.20
C LYS A 103 -5.83 -8.35 19.72
N PRO A 104 -5.77 -9.07 20.86
CA PRO A 104 -6.97 -9.66 21.41
C PRO A 104 -8.02 -8.59 21.67
N ASN A 105 -9.28 -8.90 21.34
CA ASN A 105 -10.43 -8.02 21.57
C ASN A 105 -10.37 -6.66 20.86
N LEU A 106 -9.43 -6.44 19.93
CA LEU A 106 -9.37 -5.26 19.09
C LEU A 106 -9.29 -5.70 17.62
N PRO A 107 -10.07 -5.07 16.73
CA PRO A 107 -10.06 -5.44 15.33
C PRO A 107 -8.77 -4.96 14.65
N PHE A 108 -8.33 -5.76 13.68
CA PHE A 108 -7.16 -5.47 12.85
C PHE A 108 -7.58 -4.71 11.59
N THR A 109 -6.90 -3.61 11.30
CA THR A 109 -7.16 -2.75 10.13
C THR A 109 -6.10 -2.97 9.06
N LEU A 110 -6.56 -3.11 7.82
CA LEU A 110 -5.75 -3.25 6.62
C LEU A 110 -6.27 -2.30 5.54
N LYS A 111 -5.38 -1.51 4.94
CA LYS A 111 -5.68 -0.68 3.78
C LYS A 111 -4.78 -1.02 2.62
N VAL A 112 -5.40 -1.33 1.50
CA VAL A 112 -4.73 -1.78 0.28
C VAL A 112 -5.20 -0.90 -0.88
N ARG A 113 -4.26 -0.45 -1.71
CA ARG A 113 -4.54 0.22 -2.97
C ARG A 113 -4.46 -0.78 -4.11
N ALA A 114 -5.53 -0.87 -4.88
CA ALA A 114 -5.56 -1.53 -6.17
C ALA A 114 -5.14 -0.51 -7.26
N SER A 115 -4.15 -0.87 -8.07
CA SER A 115 -3.70 -0.06 -9.20
C SER A 115 -3.69 -0.87 -10.49
N ARG A 116 -3.96 -0.19 -11.60
CA ARG A 116 -3.79 -0.73 -12.95
C ARG A 116 -2.30 -0.77 -13.35
N PRO A 117 -1.94 -1.40 -14.48
CA PRO A 117 -0.55 -1.55 -14.90
C PRO A 117 0.15 -0.22 -15.23
N ASP A 118 -0.62 0.82 -15.54
CA ASP A 118 -0.18 2.20 -15.76
C ASP A 118 -0.04 3.00 -14.45
N ASN A 119 -0.16 2.33 -13.29
CA ASN A 119 -0.18 2.91 -11.94
C ASN A 119 -1.39 3.81 -11.64
N THR A 120 -2.39 3.87 -12.52
CA THR A 120 -3.64 4.57 -12.22
C THR A 120 -4.47 3.80 -11.20
N ALA A 121 -5.37 4.48 -10.50
CA ALA A 121 -6.25 3.86 -9.52
C ALA A 121 -7.17 2.81 -10.18
N GLY A 122 -7.18 1.61 -9.60
CA GLY A 122 -8.10 0.54 -10.02
C GLY A 122 -9.48 0.76 -9.44
N VAL A 123 -10.22 1.77 -9.91
CA VAL A 123 -11.58 2.13 -9.44
C VAL A 123 -12.62 1.13 -9.92
N GLY A 124 -13.58 0.77 -9.06
CA GLY A 124 -14.72 -0.10 -9.41
C GLY A 124 -14.34 -1.55 -9.73
N VAL A 125 -13.18 -2.01 -9.25
CA VAL A 125 -12.71 -3.38 -9.42
C VAL A 125 -13.39 -4.26 -8.39
N PRO A 126 -14.15 -5.30 -8.81
CA PRO A 126 -14.68 -6.30 -7.90
C PRO A 126 -13.55 -7.17 -7.35
N VAL A 127 -13.54 -7.32 -6.03
CA VAL A 127 -12.54 -8.05 -5.27
C VAL A 127 -13.25 -8.96 -4.27
N GLU A 128 -12.84 -10.21 -4.25
CA GLU A 128 -13.18 -11.15 -3.18
C GLU A 128 -12.10 -11.03 -2.10
N LEU A 129 -12.53 -10.69 -0.88
CA LEU A 129 -11.68 -10.60 0.30
C LEU A 129 -12.02 -11.74 1.24
N CYS A 130 -11.03 -12.57 1.55
CA CYS A 130 -11.17 -13.69 2.48
C CYS A 130 -10.24 -13.54 3.68
N ALA A 131 -10.78 -13.78 4.87
CA ALA A 131 -10.04 -13.84 6.13
C ALA A 131 -10.78 -14.72 7.14
N GLY A 132 -10.05 -15.46 7.98
CA GLY A 132 -10.66 -16.29 9.04
C GLY A 132 -11.63 -17.37 8.53
N GLY A 133 -11.50 -17.79 7.26
CA GLY A 133 -12.43 -18.74 6.62
C GLY A 133 -13.72 -18.12 6.07
N GLN A 134 -13.94 -16.82 6.26
CA GLN A 134 -15.04 -16.06 5.68
C GLN A 134 -14.56 -15.28 4.45
N CYS A 135 -15.43 -15.12 3.46
CA CYS A 135 -15.17 -14.33 2.26
C CYS A 135 -16.30 -13.34 2.01
N THR A 136 -15.95 -12.13 1.60
CA THR A 136 -16.91 -11.09 1.21
C THR A 136 -16.50 -10.48 -0.13
N ASN A 137 -17.49 -10.09 -0.92
CA ASN A 137 -17.28 -9.41 -2.19
C ASN A 137 -17.41 -7.91 -1.98
N LEU A 138 -16.39 -7.16 -2.42
CA LEU A 138 -16.35 -5.71 -2.35
C LEU A 138 -15.90 -5.13 -3.67
N THR A 139 -16.17 -3.84 -3.87
CA THR A 139 -15.68 -3.07 -5.01
C THR A 139 -14.74 -1.99 -4.52
N THR A 140 -13.63 -1.80 -5.21
CA THR A 140 -12.68 -0.73 -4.88
C THR A 140 -13.31 0.66 -5.00
N GLY A 141 -12.98 1.55 -4.06
CA GLY A 141 -13.49 2.93 -4.04
C GLY A 141 -12.88 3.85 -5.11
N VAL A 142 -13.18 5.14 -5.00
CA VAL A 142 -12.79 6.19 -5.98
C VAL A 142 -11.28 6.35 -6.19
N ASP A 143 -10.47 6.01 -5.18
CA ASP A 143 -9.00 6.05 -5.28
C ASP A 143 -8.37 4.66 -5.53
N GLY A 144 -9.21 3.67 -5.82
CA GLY A 144 -8.80 2.26 -5.87
C GLY A 144 -8.49 1.69 -4.47
N LEU A 145 -8.97 2.33 -3.40
CA LEU A 145 -8.71 1.92 -2.03
C LEU A 145 -9.67 0.81 -1.58
N ILE A 146 -9.15 -0.11 -0.79
CA ILE A 146 -9.89 -1.12 -0.03
C ILE A 146 -9.46 -0.98 1.42
N THR A 147 -10.43 -0.72 2.30
CA THR A 147 -10.23 -0.77 3.75
C THR A 147 -10.94 -2.02 4.27
N ALA A 148 -10.20 -2.86 4.98
CA ALA A 148 -10.69 -4.10 5.56
C ALA A 148 -10.41 -4.09 7.06
N VAL A 149 -11.43 -4.40 7.84
CA VAL A 149 -11.38 -4.48 9.29
C VAL A 149 -11.79 -5.88 9.73
N LEU A 150 -10.88 -6.53 10.45
CA LEU A 150 -10.91 -7.94 10.79
C LEU A 150 -11.06 -8.08 12.31
N PRO A 151 -12.26 -8.40 12.80
CA PRO A 151 -12.50 -8.51 14.23
C PRO A 151 -12.11 -9.87 14.83
N ASN A 152 -12.09 -10.96 14.06
CA ASN A 152 -11.74 -12.28 14.58
C ASN A 152 -10.24 -12.44 14.80
N TYR A 153 -9.83 -12.39 16.07
CA TYR A 153 -8.45 -12.59 16.52
C TYR A 153 -7.81 -13.92 16.08
N GLN A 154 -8.57 -14.93 15.64
CA GLN A 154 -7.99 -16.19 15.14
C GLN A 154 -7.58 -16.13 13.67
N SER A 155 -7.79 -15.00 12.99
CA SER A 155 -7.43 -14.85 11.59
C SER A 155 -5.92 -14.88 11.40
N VAL A 156 -5.43 -15.86 10.63
CA VAL A 156 -3.96 -16.04 10.39
C VAL A 156 -3.49 -15.36 9.11
N SER A 157 -4.40 -15.13 8.16
CA SER A 157 -4.08 -14.48 6.89
C SER A 157 -5.29 -13.79 6.28
N VAL A 158 -4.98 -12.87 5.38
CA VAL A 158 -5.93 -12.18 4.51
C VAL A 158 -5.53 -12.45 3.08
N ARG A 159 -6.50 -12.81 2.25
CA ARG A 159 -6.33 -12.94 0.81
C ARG A 159 -7.33 -12.02 0.12
N MET A 160 -6.85 -11.23 -0.84
CA MET A 160 -7.73 -10.49 -1.74
C MET A 160 -7.48 -10.96 -3.18
N LYS A 161 -8.54 -11.18 -3.94
CA LYS A 161 -8.46 -11.61 -5.33
C LYS A 161 -9.37 -10.74 -6.18
N ALA A 162 -8.81 -10.10 -7.21
CA ALA A 162 -9.64 -9.40 -8.18
C ALA A 162 -10.43 -10.43 -9.01
N LEU A 163 -11.74 -10.22 -9.12
CA LEU A 163 -12.65 -11.12 -9.84
C LEU A 163 -12.60 -10.91 -11.36
N ASN A 164 -11.84 -9.90 -11.82
CA ASN A 164 -11.64 -9.59 -13.22
C ASN A 164 -10.56 -10.51 -13.83
N SER A 165 -10.88 -11.79 -14.05
CA SER A 165 -9.98 -12.68 -14.78
C SER A 165 -10.13 -12.49 -16.29
N ARG A 166 -9.00 -12.46 -17.00
CA ARG A 166 -8.97 -12.53 -18.48
C ARG A 166 -8.16 -13.75 -18.89
N VAL A 167 -8.55 -14.35 -20.00
CA VAL A 167 -7.79 -15.45 -20.63
C VAL A 167 -6.35 -14.96 -20.89
N ASN A 168 -5.36 -15.78 -20.55
CA ASN A 168 -3.92 -15.49 -20.70
C ASN A 168 -3.34 -14.39 -19.77
N MET A 169 -4.04 -14.00 -18.71
CA MET A 169 -3.52 -13.14 -17.65
C MET A 169 -3.36 -13.91 -16.34
N HIS A 170 -2.37 -13.53 -15.53
CA HIS A 170 -2.22 -14.05 -14.18
C HIS A 170 -3.33 -13.52 -13.28
N SER A 171 -3.70 -14.30 -12.27
CA SER A 171 -4.61 -13.80 -11.24
C SER A 171 -3.97 -12.64 -10.50
N SER A 172 -4.77 -11.59 -10.30
CA SER A 172 -4.43 -10.45 -9.45
C SER A 172 -4.80 -10.82 -8.02
N GLU A 173 -3.79 -11.19 -7.23
CA GLU A 173 -3.96 -11.66 -5.87
C GLU A 173 -3.05 -10.88 -4.91
N TYR A 174 -3.56 -10.71 -3.70
CA TYR A 174 -2.86 -10.18 -2.55
C TYR A 174 -2.94 -11.19 -1.42
N TYR A 175 -1.84 -11.37 -0.71
CA TYR A 175 -1.77 -12.24 0.44
C TYR A 175 -0.96 -11.58 1.54
N GLN A 176 -1.52 -11.56 2.75
CA GLN A 176 -0.86 -11.01 3.93
C GLN A 176 -1.07 -11.96 5.11
N THR A 177 0.03 -12.38 5.72
CA THR A 177 0.01 -13.11 7.00
C THR A 177 -0.19 -12.13 8.15
N LEU A 178 -0.95 -12.57 9.16
CA LEU A 178 -1.27 -11.78 10.35
C LEU A 178 -0.46 -12.31 11.54
N SER A 179 0.27 -11.42 12.19
CA SER A 179 1.01 -11.73 13.42
C SER A 179 0.13 -11.38 14.63
N HIS A 180 0.15 -12.22 15.65
CA HIS A 180 -0.70 -12.04 16.83
C HIS A 180 0.09 -11.43 17.97
N TYR A 181 -0.52 -10.46 18.65
CA TYR A 181 0.03 -9.86 19.85
C TYR A 181 -0.21 -10.77 21.04
N PHE A 182 0.84 -11.01 21.84
CA PHE A 182 0.74 -11.78 23.06
C PHE A 182 0.28 -10.87 24.21
N SER A 183 -0.84 -11.22 24.85
CA SER A 183 -1.34 -10.53 26.05
C SER A 183 -1.77 -11.55 27.10
N PRO A 184 -1.05 -11.66 28.24
CA PRO A 184 -1.41 -12.57 29.31
C PRO A 184 -2.78 -12.29 29.93
N SER A 185 -3.16 -11.01 30.04
CA SER A 185 -4.43 -10.59 30.64
C SER A 185 -5.59 -10.51 29.64
N ASN A 186 -5.34 -10.78 28.35
CA ASN A 186 -6.29 -10.55 27.26
C ASN A 186 -6.72 -9.07 27.10
N SER A 187 -5.95 -8.13 27.67
CA SER A 187 -6.09 -6.69 27.50
C SER A 187 -5.18 -6.19 26.37
N SER A 188 -5.51 -5.07 25.73
CA SER A 188 -4.76 -4.53 24.60
C SER A 188 -4.94 -3.03 24.44
N LEU A 189 -3.89 -2.40 23.92
CA LEU A 189 -3.86 -1.01 23.48
C LEU A 189 -3.44 -0.96 22.01
N LEU A 190 -4.11 -0.14 21.21
CA LEU A 190 -3.80 0.10 19.80
C LEU A 190 -3.81 1.61 19.54
N ILE A 191 -2.69 2.16 19.10
CA ILE A 191 -2.63 3.55 18.64
C ILE A 191 -3.35 3.64 17.30
N TYR A 192 -4.40 4.45 17.25
CA TYR A 192 -5.08 4.79 16.02
C TYR A 192 -4.43 6.05 15.45
N ALA A 193 -3.41 5.85 14.63
CA ALA A 193 -2.72 6.98 14.02
C ALA A 193 -3.59 7.60 12.91
N PRO A 194 -3.77 8.93 12.89
CA PRO A 194 -4.34 9.59 11.72
C PRO A 194 -3.41 9.34 10.51
N GLU A 195 -3.99 9.15 9.33
CA GLU A 195 -3.23 8.81 8.11
C GLU A 195 -2.36 9.95 7.56
N GLU A 196 -2.32 11.07 8.28
CA GLU A 196 -1.65 12.30 7.89
C GLU A 196 -0.31 12.48 8.60
N THR A 197 0.57 13.28 8.00
CA THR A 197 1.79 13.74 8.63
C THR A 197 1.46 14.68 9.79
N LEU A 198 2.01 14.40 10.97
CA LEU A 198 1.87 15.29 12.12
C LEU A 198 2.57 16.62 11.82
N LYS A 199 1.87 17.74 12.02
CA LYS A 199 2.43 19.07 11.80
C LYS A 199 3.39 19.46 12.92
N CYS A 200 4.50 20.10 12.56
CA CYS A 200 5.41 20.70 13.52
C CYS A 200 4.78 21.95 14.18
N ALA A 201 5.43 22.45 15.23
CA ALA A 201 5.01 23.68 15.90
C ALA A 201 5.11 24.89 14.95
N GLU A 202 4.25 25.88 15.16
CA GLU A 202 4.28 27.13 14.40
C GLU A 202 5.52 27.98 14.75
N ALA A 203 5.83 28.95 13.90
CA ALA A 203 6.99 29.82 14.09
C ALA A 203 6.91 30.56 15.44
N GLY A 204 7.88 30.31 16.33
CA GLY A 204 7.93 30.85 17.68
C GLY A 204 7.52 29.89 18.80
N GLN A 205 7.02 28.69 18.47
CA GLN A 205 6.76 27.62 19.44
C GLN A 205 7.81 26.50 19.35
N SER A 206 8.31 26.07 20.51
CA SER A 206 9.31 24.99 20.61
C SER A 206 8.69 23.59 20.55
N THR A 207 7.39 23.47 20.85
CA THR A 207 6.66 22.21 20.95
C THR A 207 5.27 22.31 20.32
N SER A 208 4.80 21.18 19.78
CA SER A 208 3.43 21.02 19.24
C SER A 208 2.68 19.96 20.05
N GLN A 209 1.42 20.23 20.38
CA GLN A 209 0.55 19.27 21.06
C GLN A 209 -0.30 18.51 20.05
N HIS A 210 -0.36 17.19 20.21
CA HIS A 210 -1.15 16.30 19.36
C HIS A 210 -2.00 15.36 20.22
N ILE A 211 -3.22 15.10 19.75
CA ILE A 211 -4.13 14.13 20.37
C ILE A 211 -4.02 12.82 19.59
N LEU A 212 -3.64 11.76 20.30
CA LEU A 212 -3.56 10.40 19.77
C LEU A 212 -4.73 9.58 20.31
N PRO A 213 -5.69 9.17 19.46
CA PRO A 213 -6.72 8.23 19.86
C PRO A 213 -6.10 6.84 20.01
N VAL A 214 -6.43 6.19 21.12
CA VAL A 214 -5.97 4.86 21.47
C VAL A 214 -7.18 3.98 21.72
N LEU A 215 -7.34 2.97 20.88
CA LEU A 215 -8.33 1.92 21.12
C LEU A 215 -7.79 1.03 22.22
N PHE A 216 -8.67 0.63 23.12
CA PHE A 216 -8.33 -0.29 24.18
C PHE A 216 -9.36 -1.41 24.28
N SER A 217 -8.87 -2.55 24.78
CA SER A 217 -9.69 -3.59 25.37
C SER A 217 -9.13 -3.90 26.74
N ALA A 218 -9.94 -3.77 27.79
CA ALA A 218 -9.51 -4.00 29.15
C ALA A 218 -10.40 -5.06 29.80
N ARG A 219 -9.78 -6.08 30.36
CA ARG A 219 -10.47 -7.14 31.09
C ARG A 219 -10.33 -6.93 32.58
N ASP A 220 -11.47 -6.85 33.28
CA ASP A 220 -11.56 -6.73 34.74
C ASP A 220 -10.75 -5.54 35.32
N GLN A 221 -10.52 -4.50 34.50
CA GLN A 221 -9.69 -3.34 34.82
C GLN A 221 -10.40 -2.05 34.40
N PRO A 222 -11.05 -1.32 35.33
CA PRO A 222 -11.78 -0.09 35.02
C PRO A 222 -10.86 1.12 34.80
N THR A 223 -9.63 1.06 35.29
CA THR A 223 -8.62 2.13 35.22
C THR A 223 -7.24 1.55 34.95
N ALA A 224 -6.39 2.29 34.25
CA ALA A 224 -4.99 1.92 34.04
C ALA A 224 -4.08 3.15 34.00
N ALA A 225 -2.91 3.02 34.63
CA ALA A 225 -1.79 3.95 34.44
C ALA A 225 -1.14 3.66 33.09
N ILE A 226 -1.27 4.58 32.13
CA ILE A 226 -0.73 4.40 30.78
C ILE A 226 0.45 5.33 30.60
N THR A 227 1.59 4.77 30.22
CA THR A 227 2.80 5.50 29.88
C THR A 227 2.94 5.60 28.38
N VAL A 228 3.09 6.83 27.88
CA VAL A 228 3.45 7.13 26.51
C VAL A 228 4.91 7.56 26.44
N GLN A 229 5.64 6.99 25.50
CA GLN A 229 7.02 7.36 25.18
C GLN A 229 7.14 7.70 23.71
N VAL A 230 7.80 8.81 23.44
CA VAL A 230 8.08 9.30 22.09
C VAL A 230 9.58 9.23 21.87
N VAL A 231 9.99 8.45 20.88
CA VAL A 231 11.39 8.23 20.52
C VAL A 231 11.64 8.82 19.14
N SER A 232 12.66 9.67 19.04
CA SER A 232 13.16 10.18 17.76
C SER A 232 14.68 10.28 17.80
N ARG A 233 15.32 10.06 16.65
CA ARG A 233 16.80 10.11 16.50
C ARG A 233 17.55 9.25 17.53
N GLY A 234 16.96 8.12 17.93
CA GLY A 234 17.58 7.19 18.89
C GLY A 234 17.47 7.61 20.36
N SER A 235 16.78 8.69 20.70
CA SER A 235 16.59 9.14 22.08
C SER A 235 15.12 9.37 22.42
N ILE A 236 14.79 9.25 23.71
CA ILE A 236 13.47 9.58 24.24
C ILE A 236 13.34 11.11 24.27
N GLN A 237 12.36 11.63 23.56
CA GLN A 237 12.08 13.06 23.44
C GLN A 237 10.94 13.51 24.37
N TYR A 238 10.00 12.62 24.66
CA TYR A 238 8.87 12.89 25.55
C TYR A 238 8.42 11.60 26.23
N THR A 239 8.10 11.70 27.52
CA THR A 239 7.49 10.63 28.32
C THR A 239 6.42 11.23 29.21
N ASN A 240 5.27 10.59 29.30
CA ASN A 240 4.22 10.97 30.23
C ASN A 240 3.47 9.72 30.72
N THR A 241 3.11 9.69 31.99
CA THR A 241 2.32 8.64 32.61
C THR A 241 1.11 9.27 33.25
N GLN A 242 -0.08 8.78 32.91
CA GLN A 242 -1.33 9.29 33.43
C GLN A 242 -2.32 8.16 33.64
N ASP A 243 -3.15 8.28 34.68
CA ASP A 243 -4.25 7.37 34.94
C ASP A 243 -5.43 7.70 34.03
N TYR A 244 -5.92 6.69 33.32
CA TYR A 244 -7.10 6.80 32.48
C TYR A 244 -8.21 5.92 33.01
N GLN A 245 -9.42 6.47 33.02
CA GLN A 245 -10.63 5.66 33.10
C GLN A 245 -10.86 4.99 31.74
N LEU A 246 -11.31 3.74 31.78
CA LEU A 246 -11.52 2.89 30.61
C LEU A 246 -13.02 2.60 30.41
N PRO A 247 -13.84 3.59 30.05
CA PRO A 247 -15.28 3.41 29.88
C PRO A 247 -15.60 2.63 28.60
N SER A 248 -16.65 1.81 28.64
CA SER A 248 -17.13 1.17 27.42
C SER A 248 -17.63 2.21 26.42
N GLY A 249 -17.24 2.06 25.15
CA GLY A 249 -17.68 2.96 24.07
C GLY A 249 -17.54 2.31 22.70
N PRO A 250 -18.15 2.90 21.66
CA PRO A 250 -18.01 2.41 20.29
C PRO A 250 -16.58 2.61 19.79
N LEU A 251 -16.11 1.65 18.99
CA LEU A 251 -14.83 1.78 18.27
C LEU A 251 -15.03 2.66 17.01
N PRO A 252 -14.03 3.45 16.58
CA PRO A 252 -14.13 4.38 15.46
C PRO A 252 -13.98 3.64 14.12
N ILE A 253 -14.89 2.70 13.86
CA ILE A 253 -14.81 1.75 12.74
C ILE A 253 -16.10 1.81 11.94
N SER A 254 -15.99 1.96 10.63
CA SER A 254 -17.14 1.90 9.73
C SER A 254 -17.59 0.45 9.51
N THR A 255 -18.89 0.21 9.59
CA THR A 255 -19.49 -1.11 9.36
C THR A 255 -19.29 -1.61 7.94
N GLU A 256 -19.13 -0.71 6.97
CA GLU A 256 -18.87 -1.05 5.56
C GLU A 256 -17.49 -1.68 5.33
N HIS A 257 -16.55 -1.45 6.25
CA HIS A 257 -15.19 -1.99 6.17
C HIS A 257 -15.06 -3.34 6.90
N LEU A 258 -16.09 -3.77 7.63
CA LEU A 258 -16.06 -5.03 8.37
C LEU A 258 -16.19 -6.22 7.42
N VAL A 259 -15.25 -7.15 7.52
CA VAL A 259 -15.28 -8.41 6.76
C VAL A 259 -16.32 -9.38 7.33
N GLU A 260 -16.55 -9.28 8.64
CA GLU A 260 -17.54 -10.04 9.39
C GLU A 260 -18.08 -9.14 10.53
N PRO A 261 -19.25 -9.45 11.10
CA PRO A 261 -19.79 -8.67 12.21
C PRO A 261 -18.82 -8.62 13.40
N LEU A 262 -18.65 -7.44 13.99
CA LEU A 262 -17.84 -7.28 15.21
C LEU A 262 -18.47 -8.10 16.36
N PRO A 263 -17.78 -9.10 16.91
CA PRO A 263 -18.33 -9.90 17.98
C PRO A 263 -18.43 -9.06 19.27
N PRO A 264 -19.43 -9.34 20.12
CA PRO A 264 -19.56 -8.67 21.40
C PRO A 264 -18.28 -8.87 22.24
N PRO A 265 -17.94 -7.93 23.15
CA PRO A 265 -16.85 -8.13 24.09
C PRO A 265 -17.06 -9.39 24.93
N LEU A 266 -15.97 -10.09 25.26
CA LEU A 266 -16.03 -11.20 26.22
C LEU A 266 -16.55 -10.70 27.58
N PRO A 267 -17.22 -11.55 28.38
CA PRO A 267 -17.63 -11.19 29.73
C PRO A 267 -16.46 -10.64 30.56
N GLY A 268 -16.68 -9.53 31.27
CA GLY A 268 -15.65 -8.82 32.03
C GLY A 268 -14.70 -7.96 31.17
N THR A 269 -14.87 -7.92 29.85
CA THR A 269 -14.06 -7.09 28.95
C THR A 269 -14.82 -5.87 28.46
N VAL A 270 -14.21 -4.69 28.59
CA VAL A 270 -14.70 -3.44 28.01
C VAL A 270 -13.82 -3.04 26.83
N ARG A 271 -14.43 -2.42 25.81
CA ARG A 271 -13.73 -1.84 24.65
C ARG A 271 -14.11 -0.37 24.54
N GLY A 272 -13.18 0.45 24.07
CA GLY A 272 -13.43 1.87 23.88
C GLY A 272 -12.23 2.60 23.29
N VAL A 273 -12.30 3.93 23.35
CA VAL A 273 -11.24 4.84 22.90
C VAL A 273 -10.90 5.80 24.03
N ILE A 274 -9.61 6.01 24.25
CA ILE A 274 -9.10 7.12 25.05
C ILE A 274 -8.24 8.03 24.18
N ASN A 275 -8.17 9.30 24.54
CA ASN A 275 -7.38 10.29 23.83
C ASN A 275 -6.15 10.64 24.68
N LEU A 276 -4.96 10.28 24.19
CA LEU A 276 -3.70 10.63 24.81
C LEU A 276 -3.16 11.93 24.21
N THR A 277 -2.75 12.87 25.05
CA THR A 277 -2.07 14.08 24.57
C THR A 277 -0.57 13.87 24.59
N ILE A 278 0.09 14.12 23.48
CA ILE A 278 1.55 14.11 23.37
C ILE A 278 2.08 15.49 23.00
N SER A 279 3.28 15.82 23.48
CA SER A 279 3.99 17.03 23.11
C SER A 279 5.24 16.67 22.31
N LEU A 280 5.32 17.15 21.07
CA LEU A 280 6.44 16.88 20.16
C LEU A 280 7.31 18.13 20.02
N PRO A 281 8.60 18.08 20.40
CA PRO A 281 9.53 19.16 20.12
C PRO A 281 9.91 19.18 18.62
N ASN A 282 10.35 20.33 18.13
CA ASN A 282 10.80 20.48 16.73
C ASN A 282 11.98 19.53 16.38
N THR A 283 12.75 19.09 17.37
CA THR A 283 13.83 18.10 17.23
C THR A 283 13.34 16.69 16.90
N ALA A 284 12.05 16.39 17.07
CA ALA A 284 11.48 15.08 16.82
C ALA A 284 11.35 14.74 15.33
N SER A 285 11.44 15.74 14.44
CA SER A 285 11.44 15.57 12.99
C SER A 285 12.70 14.85 12.47
N PRO A 286 12.61 14.03 11.39
CA PRO A 286 11.44 13.83 10.52
C PRO A 286 10.59 12.60 10.87
N ILE A 287 11.08 11.69 11.71
CA ILE A 287 10.41 10.44 12.04
C ILE A 287 10.34 10.28 13.55
N VAL A 288 9.14 9.95 14.03
CA VAL A 288 8.85 9.72 15.44
C VAL A 288 8.29 8.31 15.61
N LYS A 289 8.74 7.61 16.66
CA LYS A 289 8.16 6.34 17.11
C LYS A 289 7.45 6.58 18.43
N VAL A 290 6.16 6.27 18.48
CA VAL A 290 5.36 6.35 19.70
C VAL A 290 5.19 4.95 20.26
N SER A 291 5.48 4.78 21.54
CA SER A 291 5.29 3.54 22.29
C SER A 291 4.32 3.77 23.43
N LEU A 292 3.40 2.83 23.63
CA LEU A 292 2.46 2.82 24.75
C LEU A 292 2.62 1.53 25.52
N PHE A 293 2.65 1.65 26.85
CA PHE A 293 2.61 0.49 27.74
C PHE A 293 1.92 0.86 29.05
N HIS A 294 1.27 -0.13 29.64
CA HIS A 294 0.80 -0.05 31.03
C HIS A 294 1.63 -1.05 31.84
N PRO A 295 2.17 -0.67 33.01
CA PRO A 295 2.83 -1.63 33.87
C PRO A 295 1.81 -2.65 34.42
N PRO A 296 2.24 -3.88 34.72
CA PRO A 296 1.41 -4.80 35.49
C PRO A 296 1.15 -4.19 36.87
N THR A 297 -0.11 -4.19 37.30
CA THR A 297 -0.45 -3.94 38.71
C THR A 297 0.23 -5.01 39.54
N VAL A 298 1.30 -4.65 40.24
CA VAL A 298 1.91 -5.51 41.25
C VAL A 298 0.87 -5.65 42.35
N SER A 299 0.13 -6.76 42.36
CA SER A 299 -0.50 -7.19 43.59
C SER A 299 0.64 -7.42 44.57
N SER A 300 0.77 -6.57 45.58
CA SER A 300 1.56 -6.84 46.77
C SER A 300 0.94 -8.02 47.50
N GLY A 301 1.10 -9.22 46.92
CA GLY A 301 0.81 -10.49 47.56
C GLY A 301 2.09 -10.93 48.23
N ALA A 302 2.15 -10.71 49.54
CA ALA A 302 3.18 -11.24 50.40
C ALA A 302 3.41 -12.73 50.16
N ARG A 303 4.67 -13.13 50.06
CA ARG A 303 5.27 -14.26 50.76
C ARG A 303 6.76 -14.04 50.90
#